data_AF-A0A7W3ZDN3-F1
#
_entry.id   AF-A0A7W3ZDN3-F1
#
_cell.length_a   1.000
_cell.length_b   1.000
_cell.length_c   1.000
_cell.angle_alpha   90.00
_cell.angle_beta   90.00
_cell.angle_gamma   90.00
#
_symmetry.space_group_name_H-M   'P 1'
#
loop_
_entity.id
_entity.type
_entity.pdbx_description
1 polymer ?
#
loop_
_entity_poly.entity_id
_entity_poly.type
_entity_poly.pdbx_seq_one_letter_code
_entity_poly.pdbx_strand_id
1 'polypeptide(L)' 'MRSERRPLSAETSEFARARVSAEQDLRVQQEHAARTVAEHARDADDLRGLLAMLGLEAGARV' A
#
# COMPACT_ATOMS: atom_id res chain seq x y z
N MET A 1 19.17 36.71 1.82
CA MET A 1 19.71 35.35 1.72
C MET A 1 18.66 34.47 1.04
N ARG A 2 18.81 34.19 -0.26
CA ARG A 2 17.94 33.24 -0.96
C ARG A 2 18.46 31.84 -0.63
N SER A 3 17.68 31.03 0.09
CA SER A 3 17.98 29.62 0.30
C SER A 3 17.96 28.94 -1.07
N GLU A 4 19.15 28.75 -1.63
CA GLU A 4 19.35 27.90 -2.79
C GLU A 4 19.01 26.47 -2.36
N ARG A 5 17.80 26.02 -2.72
CA ARG A 5 17.43 24.61 -2.60
C ARG A 5 18.40 23.84 -3.49
N ARG A 6 19.47 23.30 -2.90
CA ARG A 6 20.34 22.33 -3.58
C ARG A 6 19.42 21.27 -4.19
N PRO A 7 19.51 20.98 -5.49
CA PRO A 7 18.81 19.85 -6.05
C PRO A 7 19.26 18.61 -5.27
N LEU A 8 18.31 17.84 -4.75
CA LEU A 8 18.57 16.55 -4.14
C LEU A 8 19.39 15.72 -5.15
N SER A 9 20.40 14.99 -4.68
CA SER A 9 21.24 14.17 -5.56
C SER A 9 20.36 13.25 -6.42
N ALA A 10 20.81 12.91 -7.63
CA ALA A 10 20.07 12.03 -8.53
C ALA A 10 19.66 10.71 -7.83
N GLU A 11 20.55 10.14 -7.02
CA GLU A 11 20.26 8.96 -6.17
C GLU A 11 19.11 9.18 -5.19
N THR A 12 19.05 10.34 -4.52
CA THR A 12 17.95 10.66 -3.60
C THR A 12 16.62 10.78 -4.35
N SER A 13 16.66 11.31 -5.58
CA SER A 13 15.47 11.39 -6.43
C SER A 13 15.05 10.01 -6.95
N GLU A 14 15.98 9.11 -7.25
CA GLU A 14 15.67 7.76 -7.70
C GLU A 14 15.10 6.92 -6.56
N PHE A 15 15.71 6.97 -5.38
CA PHE A 15 15.18 6.32 -4.18
C PHE A 15 13.75 6.81 -3.86
N ALA A 16 13.50 8.12 -3.95
CA ALA A 16 12.17 8.68 -3.74
C ALA A 16 11.16 8.12 -4.75
N ARG A 17 11.53 7.98 -6.03
CA ARG A 17 10.67 7.37 -7.06
C ARG A 17 10.43 5.89 -6.80
N ALA A 18 11.48 5.14 -6.48
CA ALA A 18 11.39 3.72 -6.18
C ALA A 18 10.48 3.45 -4.97
N ARG A 19 10.59 4.28 -3.92
CA ARG A 19 9.70 4.23 -2.76
C ARG A 19 8.24 4.47 -3.13
N VAL A 20 7.95 5.51 -3.93
CA VAL A 20 6.58 5.78 -4.37
C VAL A 20 6.02 4.63 -5.20
N SER A 21 6.82 4.05 -6.10
CA SER A 21 6.42 2.86 -6.87
C SER A 21 6.13 1.68 -5.94
N ALA A 22 7.03 1.38 -5.00
CA ALA A 22 6.84 0.28 -4.05
C ALA A 22 5.59 0.48 -3.17
N GLU A 23 5.29 1.72 -2.75
CA GLU A 23 4.08 2.03 -2.01
C GLU A 23 2.80 1.83 -2.86
N GLN A 24 2.86 2.12 -4.17
CA GLN A 24 1.74 1.87 -5.09
C GLN A 24 1.56 0.37 -5.34
N ASP A 25 2.64 -0.35 -5.63
CA ASP A 25 2.62 -1.79 -5.88
C ASP A 25 2.09 -2.55 -4.65
N LEU A 26 2.48 -2.12 -3.45
CA LEU A 26 1.98 -2.68 -2.20
C LEU A 26 0.47 -2.47 -2.06
N ARG A 27 -0.06 -1.29 -2.40
CA ARG A 27 -1.52 -1.05 -2.34
C ARG A 27 -2.27 -1.95 -3.32
N VAL A 28 -1.77 -2.07 -4.55
CA VAL A 28 -2.35 -2.98 -5.55
C VAL A 28 -2.36 -4.41 -5.02
N GLN A 29 -1.25 -4.90 -4.46
CA GLN A 29 -1.19 -6.25 -3.88
C GLN A 29 -2.17 -6.43 -2.71
N GLN A 30 -2.32 -5.43 -1.85
CA GLN A 30 -3.28 -5.46 -0.74
C GLN A 30 -4.72 -5.51 -1.24
N GLU A 31 -5.08 -4.73 -2.26
CA GLU A 31 -6.41 -4.79 -2.88
C GLU A 31 -6.70 -6.15 -3.50
N HIS A 32 -5.72 -6.73 -4.22
CA HIS A 32 -5.85 -8.07 -4.78
C HIS A 32 -6.03 -9.12 -3.69
N ALA A 33 -5.23 -9.06 -2.62
CA ALA A 33 -5.36 -9.97 -1.49
C ALA A 33 -6.73 -9.85 -0.82
N ALA A 34 -7.23 -8.64 -0.60
CA ALA A 34 -8.54 -8.42 0.00
C ALA A 34 -9.68 -9.01 -0.86
N ARG A 35 -9.60 -8.87 -2.19
CA ARG A 35 -10.56 -9.50 -3.12
C ARG A 35 -10.49 -11.03 -3.06
N THR A 36 -9.28 -11.60 -3.09
CA THR A 36 -9.10 -13.06 -2.95
C THR A 36 -9.70 -13.57 -1.64
N VAL A 37 -9.49 -12.87 -0.53
CA VAL A 37 -10.09 -13.26 0.76
C VAL A 37 -11.61 -13.18 0.70
N ALA A 38 -12.16 -12.12 0.09
CA ALA A 38 -13.61 -11.97 -0.08
C ALA A 38 -14.25 -13.10 -0.91
N GLU A 39 -13.55 -13.60 -1.92
CA GLU A 39 -14.02 -14.74 -2.75
C GLU A 39 -14.06 -16.07 -1.98
N HIS A 40 -13.24 -16.22 -0.93
CA HIS A 40 -13.11 -17.46 -0.17
C HIS A 40 -13.75 -17.41 1.22
N ALA A 41 -14.17 -16.23 1.67
CA ALA A 41 -14.82 -16.06 2.97
C ALA A 41 -16.22 -16.69 2.97
N ARG A 42 -16.59 -17.32 4.09
CA ARG A 42 -17.88 -18.01 4.21
C ARG A 42 -19.02 -17.04 4.55
N ASP A 43 -18.70 -15.99 5.28
CA ASP A 43 -19.63 -14.93 5.69
C ASP A 43 -18.87 -13.63 6.01
N ALA A 44 -19.60 -12.61 6.42
CA ALA A 44 -19.05 -11.29 6.70
C ALA A 44 -18.18 -11.23 7.96
N ASP A 45 -18.39 -12.10 8.95
CA ASP A 45 -17.57 -12.20 10.16
C ASP A 45 -16.23 -12.88 9.86
N ASP A 46 -16.28 -13.98 9.10
CA ASP A 46 -15.13 -14.73 8.58
C ASP A 46 -14.24 -13.81 7.72
N LEU A 47 -14.85 -13.03 6.81
CA LEU A 47 -14.14 -12.04 6.00
C LEU A 47 -13.42 -11.00 6.87
N ARG A 48 -14.11 -10.41 7.85
CA ARG A 48 -13.52 -9.41 8.76
C ARG A 48 -12.34 -10.00 9.53
N GLY A 49 -12.49 -11.21 10.06
CA GLY A 49 -11.43 -11.91 10.78
C GLY A 49 -10.21 -12.16 9.90
N LEU A 50 -10.41 -12.65 8.67
CA LEU A 50 -9.33 -12.93 7.73
C LEU A 50 -8.60 -11.65 7.27
N LEU A 51 -9.34 -10.58 6.97
CA LEU A 51 -8.73 -9.29 6.62
C LEU A 51 -7.90 -8.74 7.79
N ALA A 52 -8.36 -8.92 9.02
CA ALA A 52 -7.64 -8.48 10.21
C ALA A 52 -6.35 -9.27 10.44
N MET A 53 -6.40 -10.59 10.30
CA MET A 53 -5.22 -11.46 10.40
C MET A 53 -4.13 -11.12 9.38
N LEU A 54 -4.54 -10.60 8.21
CA LEU A 54 -3.63 -10.22 7.14
C LEU A 54 -3.26 -8.73 7.14
N GLY A 55 -3.81 -7.94 8.06
CA GLY A 55 -3.58 -6.49 8.14
C GLY A 55 -4.12 -5.71 6.93
N LEU A 56 -5.16 -6.21 6.25
CA LEU A 56 -5.72 -5.65 5.02
C LEU A 56 -6.88 -4.66 5.26
N GLU A 57 -7.27 -4.47 6.51
CA GLU A 57 -8.40 -3.63 6.93
C GLU A 57 -8.21 -2.12 6.69
N ALA A 58 -6.98 -1.65 6.50
CA ALA A 58 -6.69 -0.26 6.11
C ALA A 58 -6.86 0.01 4.61
N GLY A 59 -6.74 -1.03 3.76
CA GLY A 59 -6.94 -0.94 2.31
C GLY A 59 -8.42 -0.96 1.90
N ALA A 60 -9.31 -1.37 2.81
CA ALA A 60 -10.76 -1.40 2.62
C ALA A 60 -11.46 -0.07 2.95
N ARG A 61 -10.72 1.06 3.02
CA ARG A 61 -11.35 2.39 3.05
C ARG A 61 -11.88 2.70 1.66
N VAL A 62 -13.14 2.34 1.43
CA VAL A 62 -14.00 2.81 0.34
C VAL A 62 -14.34 4.28 0.55
#